data_AF-A0A7G8V4U4-F1
#
_entry.id   AF-A0A7G8V4U4-F1
#
_cell.length_a   1.000
_cell.length_b   1.000
_cell.length_c   1.000
_cell.angle_alpha   90.00
_cell.angle_beta   90.00
_cell.angle_gamma   90.00
#
_symmetry.space_group_name_H-M   'P 1'
#
loop_
_entity.id
_entity.type
_entity.pdbx_description
1 polymer ?
#
loop_
_entity_poly.entity_id
_entity_poly.type
_entity_poly.pdbx_seq_one_letter_code
_entity_poly.pdbx_strand_id
1 'polypeptide(L)'
;MRISNFYKLFLLLFLFCSCFGVVSAQITLNKKVTVHFQQLRLTDVLKDIGQKESFYFSYNGNLITKDSLVTLNAENQPLIVVLNQLFQ
;
A
#
# COMPACT_ATOMS: atom_id res chain seq x y z
N MET A 1 48.43 -21.53 3.22
CA MET A 1 46.96 -21.73 3.32
C MET A 1 46.29 -20.95 2.20
N ARG A 2 46.17 -21.56 0.99
CA ARG A 2 45.57 -20.93 -0.21
C ARG A 2 44.05 -20.97 -0.06
N ILE A 3 43.58 -20.03 0.70
CA ILE A 3 42.19 -19.71 0.94
C ILE A 3 41.56 -19.39 -0.44
N SER A 4 40.73 -20.32 -0.94
CA SER A 4 40.26 -20.40 -2.34
C SER A 4 39.51 -19.15 -2.79
N ASN A 5 39.86 -18.54 -3.92
CA ASN A 5 39.20 -17.32 -4.40
C ASN A 5 37.67 -17.43 -4.57
N PHE A 6 37.14 -18.66 -4.57
CA PHE A 6 35.72 -18.99 -4.68
C PHE A 6 34.87 -18.52 -3.49
N TYR A 7 35.32 -18.69 -2.24
CA TYR A 7 34.52 -18.28 -1.07
C TYR A 7 34.56 -16.75 -0.89
N LYS A 8 35.63 -16.07 -1.37
CA LYS A 8 35.67 -14.59 -1.45
C LYS A 8 34.62 -14.06 -2.43
N LEU A 9 34.47 -14.72 -3.59
CA LEU A 9 33.45 -14.36 -4.57
C LEU A 9 32.04 -14.58 -4.01
N PHE A 10 31.82 -15.69 -3.30
CA PHE A 10 30.55 -15.98 -2.64
C PHE A 10 30.21 -14.96 -1.55
N LEU A 11 31.20 -14.57 -0.74
CA LEU A 11 31.04 -13.56 0.31
C LEU A 11 30.77 -12.16 -0.29
N LEU A 12 31.42 -11.81 -1.41
CA LEU A 12 31.17 -10.57 -2.15
C LEU A 12 29.73 -10.53 -2.72
N LEU A 13 29.26 -11.65 -3.26
CA LEU A 13 27.90 -11.76 -3.82
C LEU A 13 26.83 -11.62 -2.72
N PHE A 14 27.05 -12.25 -1.57
CA PHE A 14 26.16 -12.16 -0.41
C PHE A 14 26.09 -10.73 0.15
N LEU A 15 27.23 -10.03 0.20
CA LEU A 15 27.31 -8.63 0.62
C LEU A 15 26.54 -7.71 -0.33
N PHE A 16 26.64 -7.93 -1.66
CA PHE A 16 25.93 -7.13 -2.66
C PHE A 16 24.41 -7.32 -2.63
N CYS A 17 23.94 -8.53 -2.32
CA CYS A 17 22.51 -8.84 -2.28
C CYS A 17 21.79 -8.20 -1.07
N SER A 18 22.55 -7.84 -0.02
CA SER A 18 22.01 -7.33 1.24
C SER A 18 21.61 -5.84 1.19
N CYS A 19 22.02 -5.10 0.15
CA CYS A 19 21.72 -3.66 0.00
C CYS A 19 20.35 -3.35 -0.63
N PHE A 20 19.60 -4.34 -1.12
CA PHE A 20 18.27 -4.15 -1.72
C PHE A 20 17.12 -4.15 -0.69
N GLY A 21 17.41 -3.67 0.52
CA GLY A 21 16.55 -3.84 1.69
C GLY A 21 15.79 -2.60 2.12
N VAL A 22 15.06 -1.91 1.23
CA VAL A 22 13.90 -1.09 1.65
C VAL A 22 12.90 -0.96 0.51
N VAL A 23 11.89 -1.83 0.55
CA VAL A 23 10.81 -1.92 -0.43
C VAL A 23 9.83 -0.76 -0.22
N SER A 24 9.55 -0.04 -1.30
CA SER A 24 8.74 1.20 -1.41
C SER A 24 7.26 1.08 -0.97
N ALA A 25 6.81 -0.09 -0.50
CA ALA A 25 5.40 -0.36 -0.20
C ALA A 25 4.88 0.35 1.07
N GLN A 26 5.73 0.59 2.08
CA GLN A 26 5.31 1.27 3.32
C GLN A 26 5.07 2.78 3.13
N ILE A 27 5.65 3.38 2.09
CA ILE A 27 5.54 4.82 1.84
C ILE A 27 4.15 5.17 1.27
N THR A 28 3.53 4.27 0.51
CA THR A 28 2.25 4.53 -0.18
C THR A 28 1.07 4.67 0.78
N LEU A 29 0.94 3.80 1.79
CA LEU A 29 -0.19 3.81 2.73
C LEU A 29 -0.10 4.90 3.81
N ASN A 30 1.10 5.42 4.07
CA ASN A 30 1.30 6.51 5.04
C ASN A 30 1.14 7.90 4.42
N LYS A 31 0.92 8.00 3.11
CA LYS A 31 0.68 9.28 2.44
C LYS A 31 -0.62 9.89 2.95
N LYS A 32 -0.59 11.20 3.21
CA LYS A 32 -1.75 11.94 3.69
C LYS A 32 -2.68 12.28 2.55
N VAL A 33 -3.97 12.06 2.75
CA VAL A 33 -5.03 12.33 1.77
C VAL A 33 -6.12 13.19 2.41
N THR A 34 -6.79 13.98 1.57
CA THR A 34 -7.99 14.74 1.93
C THR A 34 -9.11 14.32 1.01
N VAL A 35 -10.16 13.72 1.57
CA VAL A 35 -11.30 13.16 0.84
C VAL A 35 -12.61 13.41 1.58
N HIS A 36 -13.65 13.69 0.79
CA HIS A 36 -14.99 13.96 1.27
C HIS A 36 -15.98 13.13 0.45
N PHE A 37 -16.63 12.17 1.09
CA PHE A 37 -17.63 11.31 0.48
C PHE A 37 -18.94 11.40 1.25
N GLN A 38 -20.05 11.49 0.53
CA GLN A 38 -21.40 11.54 1.10
C GLN A 38 -22.28 10.57 0.32
N GLN A 39 -22.76 9.53 1.00
CA GLN A 39 -23.62 8.49 0.41
C GLN A 39 -23.10 7.95 -0.92
N LEU A 40 -21.79 7.71 -1.01
CA LEU A 40 -21.16 7.19 -2.22
C LEU A 40 -20.94 5.68 -2.09
N ARG A 41 -21.10 4.93 -3.18
CA ARG A 41 -20.80 3.49 -3.15
C ARG A 41 -19.33 3.26 -2.82
N LEU A 42 -19.05 2.29 -1.96
CA LEU A 42 -17.69 1.92 -1.55
C LEU A 42 -16.77 1.62 -2.74
N THR A 43 -17.31 1.00 -3.80
CA THR A 43 -16.60 0.76 -5.06
C THR A 43 -16.11 2.05 -5.73
N ASP A 44 -16.96 3.08 -5.75
CA ASP A 44 -16.65 4.39 -6.32
C ASP A 44 -15.67 5.16 -5.42
N VAL A 45 -15.81 5.04 -4.09
CA VAL A 45 -14.85 5.59 -3.10
C VAL A 45 -13.45 5.02 -3.31
N LEU A 46 -13.31 3.69 -3.37
CA LEU A 46 -12.01 3.04 -3.56
C LEU A 46 -11.39 3.40 -4.92
N LYS A 47 -12.22 3.55 -5.96
CA LYS A 47 -11.76 3.99 -7.28
C LYS A 47 -11.25 5.42 -7.26
N ASP A 48 -11.96 6.35 -6.61
CA ASP A 48 -11.54 7.75 -6.49
C ASP A 48 -10.21 7.87 -5.73
N ILE A 49 -10.08 7.18 -4.60
CA ILE A 49 -8.83 7.12 -3.83
C ILE A 49 -7.70 6.53 -4.69
N GLY A 50 -7.96 5.42 -5.40
CA GLY A 50 -6.97 4.76 -6.25
C GLY A 50 -6.48 5.65 -7.40
N GLN A 51 -7.39 6.37 -8.05
CA GLN A 51 -7.05 7.28 -9.15
C GLN A 51 -6.18 8.46 -8.68
N LYS A 52 -6.49 9.05 -7.52
CA LYS A 52 -5.71 10.16 -6.96
C LYS A 52 -4.28 9.75 -6.58
N GLU A 53 -4.11 8.50 -6.20
CA GLU A 53 -2.86 7.97 -5.64
C GLU A 53 -2.09 7.03 -6.58
N SER A 54 -2.54 6.90 -7.84
CA SER A 54 -1.98 5.95 -8.81
C SER A 54 -1.90 4.51 -8.25
N PHE A 55 -2.92 4.12 -7.50
CA PHE A 55 -3.03 2.83 -6.82
C PHE A 55 -4.23 2.04 -7.34
N TYR A 56 -4.14 0.71 -7.32
CA TYR A 56 -5.25 -0.18 -7.66
C TYR A 56 -5.61 -1.07 -6.48
N PHE A 57 -6.86 -0.95 -6.00
CA PHE A 57 -7.37 -1.81 -4.94
C PHE A 57 -7.89 -3.12 -5.51
N SER A 58 -7.39 -4.24 -5.00
CA SER A 58 -7.96 -5.57 -5.23
C SER A 58 -8.69 -6.03 -3.97
N TYR A 59 -9.96 -6.41 -4.10
CA TYR A 59 -10.79 -6.85 -2.99
C TYR A 59 -11.79 -7.93 -3.43
N ASN A 60 -12.25 -8.74 -2.48
CA ASN A 60 -13.25 -9.77 -2.73
C ASN A 60 -14.67 -9.18 -2.61
N GLY A 61 -15.40 -9.10 -3.73
CA GLY A 61 -16.76 -8.58 -3.78
C GLY A 61 -17.81 -9.43 -3.05
N ASN A 62 -17.48 -10.65 -2.64
CA ASN A 62 -18.35 -11.48 -1.79
C ASN A 62 -18.19 -11.16 -0.30
N LEU A 63 -17.05 -10.57 0.11
CA LEU A 63 -16.79 -10.16 1.48
C LEU A 63 -17.17 -8.70 1.72
N ILE A 64 -17.11 -7.88 0.69
CA ILE A 64 -17.40 -6.44 0.74
C ILE A 64 -18.58 -6.16 -0.20
N THR A 65 -19.71 -5.73 0.37
CA THR A 65 -20.91 -5.36 -0.40
C THR A 65 -20.61 -4.12 -1.26
N LYS A 66 -20.57 -4.33 -2.58
CA LYS A 66 -20.23 -3.29 -3.57
C LYS A 66 -21.11 -2.04 -3.52
N ASP A 67 -22.35 -2.22 -3.08
CA ASP A 67 -23.37 -1.18 -3.01
C ASP A 67 -23.50 -0.54 -1.62
N SER A 68 -22.60 -0.87 -0.68
CA SER A 68 -22.54 -0.17 0.60
C SER A 68 -22.29 1.31 0.36
N LEU A 69 -23.23 2.14 0.82
CA LEU A 69 -23.10 3.58 0.81
C LEU A 69 -22.23 4.03 1.98
N VAL A 70 -21.25 4.86 1.69
CA VAL A 70 -20.28 5.37 2.64
C VAL A 70 -20.36 6.89 2.69
N THR A 71 -20.33 7.41 3.90
CA THR A 71 -20.10 8.82 4.19
C THR A 71 -18.85 8.92 5.03
N LEU A 72 -17.82 9.59 4.52
CA LEU A 72 -16.53 9.72 5.19
C LEU A 72 -15.95 11.10 4.90
N ASN A 73 -15.46 11.74 5.96
CA ASN A 73 -14.73 12.99 5.89
C ASN A 73 -13.35 12.81 6.51
N ALA A 74 -12.30 12.88 5.70
CA ALA A 74 -10.93 12.76 6.15
C ALA A 74 -10.10 13.90 5.58
N GLU A 75 -9.45 14.67 6.46
CA GLU A 75 -8.62 15.81 6.07
C GLU A 75 -7.18 15.60 6.53
N ASN A 76 -6.24 15.59 5.59
CA ASN A 76 -4.81 15.42 5.86
C ASN A 76 -4.49 14.19 6.72
N GLN A 77 -5.22 13.09 6.50
CA GLN A 77 -5.07 11.85 7.25
C GLN A 77 -4.27 10.81 6.46
N PRO A 78 -3.46 9.96 7.11
CA PRO A 78 -2.80 8.85 6.42
C PRO A 78 -3.82 7.94 5.74
N LEU A 79 -3.54 7.53 4.51
CA LEU A 79 -4.43 6.65 3.73
C LEU A 79 -4.81 5.38 4.50
N ILE A 80 -3.88 4.79 5.27
CA ILE A 80 -4.17 3.63 6.13
C ILE A 80 -5.28 3.90 7.15
N VAL A 81 -5.34 5.10 7.73
CA VAL A 81 -6.38 5.48 8.70
C VAL A 81 -7.73 5.59 7.99
N VAL A 82 -7.74 6.21 6.81
CA VAL A 82 -8.94 6.33 5.98
C VAL A 82 -9.48 4.96 5.57
N LEU A 83 -8.61 4.05 5.12
CA LEU A 83 -9.00 2.69 4.76
C LEU A 83 -9.54 1.92 5.96
N ASN A 84 -8.93 2.06 7.14
CA ASN A 84 -9.44 1.43 8.36
C ASN A 84 -10.86 1.91 8.70
N GLN A 85 -11.15 3.20 8.52
CA GLN A 85 -12.51 3.73 8.73
C GLN A 85 -13.53 3.20 7.73
N LEU A 86 -13.12 2.85 6.50
CA LEU A 86 -14.00 2.30 5.47
C LEU A 86 -14.40 0.83 5.73
N PHE A 87 -13.59 0.10 6.49
CA PHE A 87 -13.75 -1.34 6.70
C PHE A 87 -13.93 -1.75 8.17
N GLN A 88 -14.18 -0.78 9.06
CA GLN A 88 -14.68 -1.02 10.41
C GLN A 88 -16.16 -1.40 10.38
#